data_AF-A0A517NHD3-F1
#
_entry.id   AF-A0A517NHD3-F1
#
_cell.length_a   1.000
_cell.length_b   1.000
_cell.length_c   1.000
_cell.angle_alpha   90.00
_cell.angle_beta   90.00
_cell.angle_gamma   90.00
#
_symmetry.space_group_name_H-M   'P 1'
#
loop_
_entity.id
_entity.type
_entity.pdbx_description
1 polymer ?
#
loop_
_entity_poly.entity_id
_entity_poly.type
_entity_poly.pdbx_seq_one_letter_code
_entity_poly.pdbx_strand_id
1 'polypeptide(L)'
;MSVAQFEREVLGDRLGENDQAWFPRWLRRYAMSFRNGLEDNLPVNLGSVLKFSRSLLANGAPAWQRWQAVRAIEFYRTSVLGCSEPDLSQVISTLARLGCQERNLPLDAPPTEEELGKLRGNLNRSEPIFIQTMRGEMRVLHYAAATEKAYVRWVKRFSGFIGSLELEQFGDRDIGAFLTHLAVEGNVSASTQTQAQSGLLFFYQCVLGKQLGFLNAVRAKRSESIPVWFSRSEIEQLLVHFVGVHRLMFLLIYGAQPATQLRHSLG
;
A
#
# COMPACT_ATOMS: atom_id res chain seq x y z
N MET A 1 -1.46 -9.77 -17.70
CA MET A 1 -2.49 -10.61 -17.06
C MET A 1 -2.78 -10.01 -15.71
N SER A 2 -3.99 -9.51 -15.50
CA SER A 2 -4.31 -8.57 -14.42
C SER A 2 -4.98 -9.25 -13.23
N VAL A 3 -5.09 -8.50 -12.12
CA VAL A 3 -5.91 -8.84 -10.94
C VAL A 3 -7.35 -9.24 -11.33
N ALA A 4 -7.87 -8.77 -12.47
CA ALA A 4 -9.19 -9.15 -12.97
C ALA A 4 -9.29 -10.60 -13.49
N GLN A 5 -8.18 -11.21 -13.91
CA GLN A 5 -8.15 -12.64 -14.23
C GLN A 5 -8.14 -13.47 -12.93
N PHE A 6 -7.36 -13.04 -11.94
CA PHE A 6 -7.35 -13.64 -10.62
C PHE A 6 -8.74 -13.65 -9.98
N GLU A 7 -9.47 -12.53 -10.02
CA GLU A 7 -10.82 -12.44 -9.46
C GLU A 7 -11.79 -13.42 -10.16
N ARG A 8 -11.62 -13.69 -11.46
CA ARG A 8 -12.39 -14.72 -12.18
C ARG A 8 -11.99 -16.13 -11.78
N GLU A 9 -10.70 -16.38 -11.55
CA GLU A 9 -10.20 -17.70 -11.12
C GLU A 9 -10.52 -18.02 -9.66
N VAL A 10 -10.54 -17.01 -8.79
CA VAL A 10 -10.92 -17.13 -7.37
C VAL A 10 -12.40 -17.50 -7.20
N LEU A 11 -13.26 -17.07 -8.12
CA LEU A 11 -14.69 -17.41 -8.14
C LEU A 11 -14.99 -18.84 -8.64
N GLY A 12 -13.96 -19.64 -8.98
CA GLY A 12 -14.13 -21.06 -9.28
C GLY A 12 -14.23 -21.94 -8.02
N ASP A 13 -14.76 -23.16 -8.16
CA ASP A 13 -15.01 -24.15 -7.08
C ASP A 13 -13.77 -24.67 -6.31
N ARG A 14 -12.60 -24.07 -6.49
CA ARG A 14 -11.33 -24.56 -5.91
C ARG A 14 -10.96 -23.95 -4.55
N LEU A 15 -11.66 -22.90 -4.11
CA LEU A 15 -11.37 -22.19 -2.86
C LEU A 15 -12.59 -22.16 -1.94
N GLY A 16 -12.36 -22.23 -0.62
CA GLY A 16 -13.41 -22.03 0.38
C GLY A 16 -13.91 -20.58 0.41
N GLU A 17 -15.16 -20.35 0.83
CA GLU A 17 -15.84 -19.04 0.80
C GLU A 17 -15.01 -17.90 1.44
N ASN A 18 -14.29 -18.20 2.52
CA ASN A 18 -13.41 -17.24 3.19
C ASN A 18 -12.24 -16.80 2.28
N ASP A 19 -11.57 -17.74 1.63
CA ASP A 19 -10.46 -17.44 0.73
C ASP A 19 -10.96 -16.64 -0.48
N GLN A 20 -12.16 -16.96 -1.00
CA GLN A 20 -12.79 -16.20 -2.09
C GLN A 20 -13.03 -14.72 -1.72
N ALA A 21 -13.43 -14.45 -0.48
CA ALA A 21 -13.68 -13.09 -0.01
C ALA A 21 -12.39 -12.30 0.26
N TRP A 22 -11.36 -12.94 0.81
CA TRP A 22 -10.16 -12.24 1.31
C TRP A 22 -8.99 -12.23 0.34
N PHE A 23 -8.82 -13.24 -0.51
CA PHE A 23 -7.69 -13.30 -1.43
C PHE A 23 -7.63 -12.09 -2.38
N PRO A 24 -8.75 -11.65 -3.00
CA PRO A 24 -8.74 -10.45 -3.83
C PRO A 24 -8.30 -9.20 -3.04
N ARG A 25 -8.75 -9.05 -1.80
CA ARG A 25 -8.40 -7.90 -0.94
C ARG A 25 -6.89 -7.87 -0.65
N TRP A 26 -6.32 -9.02 -0.30
CA TRP A 26 -4.90 -9.16 -0.04
C TRP A 26 -4.05 -8.97 -1.29
N LEU A 27 -4.48 -9.52 -2.42
CA LEU A 27 -3.79 -9.37 -3.69
C LEU A 27 -3.79 -7.90 -4.16
N ARG A 28 -4.93 -7.21 -4.09
CA ARG A 28 -5.02 -5.77 -4.41
C ARG A 28 -4.11 -4.94 -3.51
N ARG A 29 -4.07 -5.26 -2.20
CA ARG A 29 -3.15 -4.59 -1.27
C ARG A 29 -1.68 -4.82 -1.65
N TYR A 30 -1.32 -6.04 -2.02
CA TYR A 30 0.03 -6.35 -2.47
C TYR A 30 0.36 -5.62 -3.79
N ALA A 31 -0.58 -5.58 -4.74
CA ALA A 31 -0.46 -4.82 -5.98
C ALA A 31 -0.25 -3.32 -5.76
N MET A 32 -0.92 -2.72 -4.78
CA MET A 32 -0.74 -1.32 -4.38
C MET A 32 0.67 -1.00 -3.84
N SER A 33 1.48 -2.00 -3.50
CA SER A 33 2.89 -1.78 -3.11
C SER A 33 3.80 -1.49 -4.31
N PHE A 34 3.29 -1.65 -5.54
CA PHE A 34 3.99 -1.40 -6.79
C PHE A 34 3.32 -0.28 -7.57
N ARG A 35 4.13 0.53 -8.28
CA ARG A 35 3.66 1.71 -9.01
C ARG A 35 2.61 1.39 -10.08
N ASN A 36 2.70 0.21 -10.71
CA ASN A 36 1.78 -0.28 -11.75
C ASN A 36 1.21 -1.67 -11.41
N GLY A 37 1.23 -2.08 -10.14
CA GLY A 37 0.94 -3.47 -9.77
C GLY A 37 -0.49 -3.95 -10.08
N LEU A 38 -1.40 -3.03 -10.39
CA LEU A 38 -2.79 -3.31 -10.75
C LEU A 38 -3.02 -3.39 -12.27
N GLU A 39 -2.09 -2.86 -13.08
CA GLU A 39 -2.20 -2.79 -14.54
C GLU A 39 -1.31 -3.85 -15.21
N ASP A 40 -0.10 -4.10 -14.66
CA ASP A 40 0.90 -5.02 -15.21
C ASP A 40 0.95 -6.37 -14.47
N ASN A 41 1.71 -7.33 -15.01
CA ASN A 41 2.00 -8.60 -14.31
C ASN A 41 2.67 -8.31 -12.96
N LEU A 42 2.00 -8.72 -11.89
CA LEU A 42 2.47 -8.49 -10.53
C LEU A 42 3.76 -9.30 -10.26
N PRO A 43 4.87 -8.65 -9.85
CA PRO A 43 6.12 -9.35 -9.63
C PRO A 43 6.06 -10.15 -8.33
N VAL A 44 5.98 -11.48 -8.42
CA VAL A 44 6.01 -12.37 -7.27
C VAL A 44 7.42 -12.92 -7.08
N ASN A 45 8.15 -12.39 -6.09
CA ASN A 45 9.44 -12.95 -5.67
C ASN A 45 9.57 -12.98 -4.13
N LEU A 46 10.46 -13.83 -3.59
CA LEU A 46 10.57 -14.06 -2.15
C LEU A 46 10.87 -12.76 -1.40
N GLY A 47 11.76 -11.91 -1.93
CA GLY A 47 12.10 -10.63 -1.33
C GLY A 47 10.90 -9.68 -1.23
N SER A 48 10.08 -9.60 -2.26
CA SER A 48 8.88 -8.76 -2.30
C SER A 48 7.78 -9.27 -1.36
N VAL A 49 7.57 -10.60 -1.29
CA VAL A 49 6.61 -11.24 -0.37
C VAL A 49 7.05 -11.04 1.08
N LEU A 50 8.33 -11.22 1.39
CA LEU A 50 8.87 -10.98 2.73
C LEU A 50 8.81 -9.49 3.10
N LYS A 51 9.13 -8.58 2.18
CA LYS A 51 8.99 -7.14 2.40
C LYS A 51 7.54 -6.76 2.70
N PHE A 52 6.60 -7.32 1.95
CA PHE A 52 5.17 -7.13 2.19
C PHE A 52 4.76 -7.65 3.57
N SER A 53 5.06 -8.91 3.89
CA SER A 53 4.76 -9.51 5.20
C SER A 53 5.37 -8.74 6.38
N ARG A 54 6.61 -8.23 6.24
CA ARG A 54 7.24 -7.34 7.23
C ARG A 54 6.53 -6.00 7.36
N SER A 55 6.06 -5.42 6.25
CA SER A 55 5.25 -4.20 6.28
C SER A 55 3.92 -4.42 6.99
N LEU A 56 3.29 -5.59 6.81
CA LEU A 56 2.09 -5.97 7.55
C LEU A 56 2.38 -6.04 9.06
N LEU A 57 3.46 -6.72 9.44
CA LEU A 57 3.87 -6.84 10.85
C LEU A 57 4.15 -5.47 11.48
N ALA A 58 4.84 -4.58 10.78
CA ALA A 58 5.14 -3.23 11.26
C ALA A 58 3.88 -2.37 11.50
N ASN A 59 2.77 -2.67 10.81
CA ASN A 59 1.48 -2.01 11.00
C ASN A 59 0.56 -2.74 11.99
N GLY A 60 1.05 -3.78 12.68
CA GLY A 60 0.30 -4.51 13.70
C GLY A 60 -0.52 -5.70 13.19
N ALA A 61 -0.25 -6.20 11.98
CA ALA A 61 -0.97 -7.35 11.44
C ALA A 61 -0.59 -8.66 12.15
N PRO A 62 -1.56 -9.41 12.69
CA PRO A 62 -1.33 -10.71 13.31
C PRO A 62 -0.81 -11.73 12.28
N ALA A 63 -0.15 -12.78 12.76
CA ALA A 63 0.43 -13.83 11.94
C ALA A 63 -0.59 -14.51 11.02
N TRP A 64 -1.81 -14.73 11.50
CA TRP A 64 -2.86 -15.38 10.68
C TRP A 64 -3.31 -14.52 9.49
N GLN A 65 -3.37 -13.18 9.61
CA GLN A 65 -3.67 -12.28 8.47
C GLN A 65 -2.50 -12.20 7.50
N ARG A 66 -1.26 -12.19 8.04
CA ARG A 66 -0.06 -12.27 7.20
C ARG A 66 0.01 -13.58 6.44
N TRP A 67 -0.38 -14.69 7.07
CA TRP A 67 -0.50 -16.00 6.44
C TRP A 67 -1.51 -15.99 5.30
N GLN A 68 -2.72 -15.45 5.54
CA GLN A 68 -3.77 -15.33 4.54
C GLN A 68 -3.32 -14.47 3.35
N ALA A 69 -2.59 -13.39 3.61
CA ALA A 69 -2.02 -12.52 2.58
C ALA A 69 -0.98 -13.22 1.71
N VAL A 70 -0.08 -14.01 2.32
CA VAL A 70 0.95 -14.77 1.57
C VAL A 70 0.31 -15.90 0.77
N ARG A 71 -0.71 -16.58 1.29
CA ARG A 71 -1.48 -17.58 0.55
C ARG A 71 -2.19 -17.01 -0.66
N ALA A 72 -2.76 -15.80 -0.55
CA ALA A 72 -3.37 -15.12 -1.70
C ALA A 72 -2.36 -14.87 -2.82
N ILE A 73 -1.12 -14.48 -2.47
CA ILE A 73 -0.04 -14.27 -3.45
C ILE A 73 0.43 -15.59 -4.05
N GLU A 74 0.54 -16.65 -3.25
CA GLU A 74 0.87 -17.99 -3.75
C GLU A 74 -0.21 -18.49 -4.73
N PHE A 75 -1.49 -18.35 -4.38
CA PHE A 75 -2.59 -18.75 -5.25
C PHE A 75 -2.58 -17.98 -6.58
N TYR A 76 -2.22 -16.69 -6.55
CA TYR A 76 -2.03 -15.90 -7.76
C TYR A 76 -0.85 -16.41 -8.60
N ARG A 77 0.27 -16.73 -7.95
CA ARG A 77 1.46 -17.28 -8.61
C ARG A 77 1.16 -18.59 -9.32
N THR A 78 0.44 -19.51 -8.67
CA THR A 78 0.14 -20.83 -9.22
C THR A 78 -0.96 -20.80 -10.26
N SER A 79 -2.05 -20.07 -10.01
CA SER A 79 -3.25 -20.09 -10.87
C SER A 79 -3.11 -19.17 -12.08
N VAL A 80 -2.58 -17.96 -11.89
CA VAL A 80 -2.52 -16.93 -12.95
C VAL A 80 -1.17 -16.93 -13.66
N LEU A 81 -0.06 -17.00 -12.93
CA LEU A 81 1.29 -16.93 -13.54
C LEU A 81 1.81 -18.30 -14.00
N GLY A 82 1.30 -19.40 -13.44
CA GLY A 82 1.77 -20.75 -13.75
C GLY A 82 3.24 -20.99 -13.37
N CYS A 83 3.79 -20.19 -12.45
CA CYS A 83 5.20 -20.29 -12.02
C CYS A 83 5.34 -21.06 -10.70
N SER A 84 6.28 -22.01 -10.66
CA SER A 84 6.59 -22.77 -9.44
C SER A 84 7.60 -22.08 -8.52
N GLU A 85 8.39 -21.13 -9.03
CA GLU A 85 9.37 -20.37 -8.25
C GLU A 85 8.93 -18.93 -8.00
N PRO A 86 9.26 -18.36 -6.82
CA PRO A 86 10.03 -18.97 -5.73
C PRO A 86 9.14 -19.79 -4.79
N ASP A 87 9.70 -20.82 -4.13
CA ASP A 87 9.01 -21.58 -3.09
C ASP A 87 8.68 -20.69 -1.87
N LEU A 88 7.40 -20.64 -1.50
CA LEU A 88 6.89 -19.88 -0.36
C LEU A 88 6.50 -20.78 0.82
N SER A 89 6.64 -22.11 0.68
CA SER A 89 6.18 -23.12 1.64
C SER A 89 6.75 -22.90 3.04
N GLN A 90 8.03 -22.54 3.15
CA GLN A 90 8.67 -22.27 4.44
C GLN A 90 8.09 -21.02 5.14
N VAL A 91 7.77 -19.97 4.37
CA VAL A 91 7.18 -18.74 4.90
C VAL A 91 5.75 -19.02 5.36
N ILE A 92 4.98 -19.75 4.55
CA ILE A 92 3.60 -20.12 4.83
C ILE A 92 3.53 -21.01 6.07
N SER A 93 4.37 -22.04 6.19
CA SER A 93 4.37 -22.93 7.37
C SER A 93 4.76 -22.20 8.65
N THR A 94 5.72 -21.28 8.59
CA THR A 94 6.11 -20.46 9.74
C THR A 94 4.97 -19.55 10.19
N LEU A 95 4.32 -18.86 9.25
CA LEU A 95 3.17 -17.99 9.56
C LEU A 95 1.96 -18.78 10.04
N ALA A 96 1.74 -19.99 9.50
CA ALA A 96 0.67 -20.88 9.95
C ALA A 96 0.87 -21.27 11.43
N ARG A 97 2.08 -21.73 11.77
CA ARG A 97 2.42 -22.09 13.15
C ARG A 97 2.21 -20.93 14.14
N LEU A 98 2.65 -19.72 13.77
CA LEU A 98 2.46 -18.52 14.60
C LEU A 98 0.98 -18.12 14.66
N GLY A 99 0.25 -18.21 13.55
CA GLY A 99 -1.16 -17.88 13.47
C GLY A 99 -2.03 -18.79 14.34
N CYS A 100 -1.77 -20.10 14.36
CA CYS A 100 -2.48 -21.03 15.24
C CYS A 100 -2.20 -20.77 16.74
N GLN A 101 -1.00 -20.27 17.06
CA GLN A 101 -0.67 -19.89 18.45
C GLN A 101 -1.39 -18.61 18.87
N GLU A 102 -1.58 -17.65 17.96
CA GLU A 102 -2.26 -16.38 18.23
C GLU A 102 -3.78 -16.51 18.22
N ARG A 103 -4.32 -17.26 17.26
CA ARG A 103 -5.74 -17.40 16.97
C ARG A 103 -6.12 -18.82 17.35
N ASN A 104 -6.78 -19.00 18.50
CA ASN A 104 -7.28 -20.30 18.98
C ASN A 104 -8.48 -20.80 18.15
N LEU A 105 -8.39 -20.69 16.83
CA LEU A 105 -9.36 -21.05 15.81
C LEU A 105 -8.59 -21.62 14.60
N PRO A 106 -9.23 -22.44 13.76
CA PRO A 106 -8.65 -22.84 12.48
C PRO A 106 -8.26 -21.62 11.62
N LEU A 107 -7.11 -21.68 10.93
CA LEU A 107 -6.59 -20.55 10.13
C LEU A 107 -7.45 -20.22 8.91
N ASP A 108 -8.09 -21.24 8.36
CA ASP A 108 -9.04 -21.19 7.26
C ASP A 108 -10.41 -20.64 7.66
N ALA A 109 -10.71 -20.59 8.96
CA ALA A 109 -11.93 -19.97 9.46
C ALA A 109 -11.95 -18.46 9.14
N PRO A 110 -13.10 -17.92 8.68
CA PRO A 110 -13.22 -16.50 8.39
C PRO A 110 -12.98 -15.63 9.64
N PRO A 111 -12.47 -14.40 9.47
CA PRO A 111 -12.44 -13.42 10.56
C PRO A 111 -13.83 -13.24 11.15
N THR A 112 -13.95 -13.37 12.47
CA THR A 112 -15.20 -13.11 13.18
C THR A 112 -15.52 -11.61 13.14
N GLU A 113 -16.81 -11.25 13.22
CA GLU A 113 -17.20 -9.83 13.22
C GLU A 113 -16.63 -9.08 14.44
N GLU A 114 -16.38 -9.78 15.55
CA GLU A 114 -15.68 -9.22 16.72
C GLU A 114 -14.21 -8.89 16.42
N GLU A 115 -13.48 -9.79 15.73
CA GLU A 115 -12.11 -9.53 15.28
C GLU A 115 -12.07 -8.34 14.31
N LEU A 116 -13.00 -8.30 13.34
CA LEU A 116 -13.11 -7.19 12.39
C LEU A 116 -13.49 -5.88 13.09
N GLY A 117 -14.39 -5.91 14.07
CA GLY A 117 -14.78 -4.76 14.88
C GLY A 117 -13.60 -4.17 15.65
N LYS A 118 -12.77 -5.02 16.29
CA LYS A 118 -11.55 -4.59 16.97
C LYS A 118 -10.56 -3.93 16.00
N LEU A 119 -10.38 -4.48 14.80
CA LEU A 119 -9.49 -3.93 13.77
C LEU A 119 -10.01 -2.60 13.19
N ARG A 120 -11.31 -2.51 12.87
CA ARG A 120 -11.93 -1.27 12.39
C ARG A 120 -11.84 -0.15 13.43
N GLY A 121 -11.88 -0.51 14.72
CA GLY A 121 -11.84 0.43 15.82
C GLY A 121 -13.01 1.41 15.77
N ASN A 122 -12.84 2.59 16.38
CA ASN A 122 -13.89 3.60 16.39
C ASN A 122 -13.92 4.36 15.04
N LEU A 123 -15.04 4.28 14.33
CA LEU A 123 -15.32 5.04 13.12
C LEU A 123 -16.14 6.27 13.47
N ASN A 124 -15.76 7.41 12.92
CA ASN A 124 -16.49 8.65 13.15
C ASN A 124 -17.84 8.62 12.41
N ARG A 125 -18.92 8.48 13.16
CA ARG A 125 -20.29 8.40 12.62
C ARG A 125 -20.78 9.67 11.91
N SER A 126 -20.12 10.81 12.14
CA SER A 126 -20.42 12.07 11.44
C SER A 126 -19.83 12.15 10.04
N GLU A 127 -18.90 11.26 9.67
CA GLU A 127 -18.36 11.23 8.31
C GLU A 127 -19.32 10.53 7.35
N PRO A 128 -19.28 10.85 6.04
CA PRO A 128 -20.07 10.14 5.04
C PRO A 128 -19.83 8.62 5.07
N ILE A 129 -20.86 7.83 4.77
CA ILE A 129 -20.80 6.36 4.86
C ILE A 129 -19.65 5.76 4.06
N PHE A 130 -19.40 6.26 2.84
CA PHE A 130 -18.31 5.77 1.98
C PHE A 130 -16.92 6.03 2.59
N ILE A 131 -16.75 7.10 3.38
CA ILE A 131 -15.50 7.36 4.12
C ILE A 131 -15.37 6.41 5.31
N GLN A 132 -16.47 6.13 6.02
CA GLN A 132 -16.47 5.17 7.12
C GLN A 132 -16.08 3.77 6.64
N THR A 133 -16.68 3.31 5.53
CA THR A 133 -16.35 2.03 4.90
C THR A 133 -14.89 1.99 4.46
N MET A 134 -14.41 3.05 3.80
CA MET A 134 -13.02 3.16 3.38
C MET A 134 -12.04 3.02 4.55
N ARG A 135 -12.27 3.73 5.66
CA ARG A 135 -11.42 3.62 6.86
C ARG A 135 -11.45 2.22 7.45
N GLY A 136 -12.65 1.63 7.56
CA GLY A 136 -12.81 0.28 8.08
C GLY A 136 -12.00 -0.74 7.28
N GLU A 137 -12.12 -0.71 5.95
CA GLU A 137 -11.36 -1.58 5.05
C GLU A 137 -9.84 -1.33 5.14
N MET A 138 -9.40 -0.06 5.18
CA MET A 138 -7.98 0.25 5.32
C MET A 138 -7.38 -0.26 6.64
N ARG A 139 -8.11 -0.19 7.74
CA ARG A 139 -7.63 -0.66 9.05
C ARG A 139 -7.57 -2.18 9.13
N VAL A 140 -8.59 -2.86 8.60
CA VAL A 140 -8.57 -4.32 8.50
C VAL A 140 -7.44 -4.80 7.60
N LEU A 141 -7.18 -4.07 6.53
CA LEU A 141 -6.02 -4.22 5.69
C LEU A 141 -4.83 -3.41 6.24
N HIS A 142 -4.64 -3.31 7.56
CA HIS A 142 -3.46 -2.78 8.28
C HIS A 142 -2.69 -1.64 7.57
N TYR A 143 -3.38 -0.70 6.94
CA TYR A 143 -2.73 0.46 6.35
C TYR A 143 -2.26 1.39 7.47
N ALA A 144 -1.12 2.03 7.26
CA ALA A 144 -0.65 3.04 8.20
C ALA A 144 -1.67 4.17 8.33
N ALA A 145 -1.86 4.70 9.54
CA ALA A 145 -2.82 5.78 9.81
C ALA A 145 -2.55 7.05 8.97
N ALA A 146 -1.28 7.31 8.62
CA ALA A 146 -0.91 8.39 7.70
C ALA A 146 -1.44 8.15 6.28
N THR A 147 -1.38 6.91 5.79
CA THR A 147 -1.93 6.52 4.48
C THR A 147 -3.45 6.60 4.48
N GLU A 148 -4.12 6.15 5.55
CA GLU A 148 -5.57 6.31 5.72
C GLU A 148 -5.99 7.78 5.60
N LYS A 149 -5.33 8.68 6.35
CA LYS A 149 -5.60 10.12 6.30
C LYS A 149 -5.36 10.71 4.91
N ALA A 150 -4.28 10.31 4.24
CA ALA A 150 -3.95 10.79 2.91
C ALA A 150 -5.00 10.35 1.88
N TYR A 151 -5.37 9.07 1.86
CA TYR A 151 -6.33 8.53 0.90
C TYR A 151 -7.72 9.14 1.09
N VAL A 152 -8.21 9.23 2.33
CA VAL A 152 -9.48 9.88 2.64
C VAL A 152 -9.48 11.34 2.18
N ARG A 153 -8.36 12.06 2.36
CA ARG A 153 -8.23 13.44 1.86
C ARG A 153 -8.36 13.50 0.34
N TRP A 154 -7.75 12.58 -0.40
CA TRP A 154 -7.83 12.55 -1.85
C TRP A 154 -9.24 12.24 -2.37
N VAL A 155 -9.95 11.30 -1.73
CA VAL A 155 -11.36 11.01 -2.07
C VAL A 155 -12.25 12.22 -1.82
N LYS A 156 -12.07 12.92 -0.68
CA LYS A 156 -12.82 14.15 -0.38
C LYS A 156 -12.53 15.26 -1.41
N ARG A 157 -11.27 15.43 -1.83
CA ARG A 157 -10.89 16.40 -2.87
C ARG A 157 -11.49 16.05 -4.22
N PHE A 158 -11.50 14.77 -4.58
CA PHE A 158 -12.12 14.30 -5.82
C PHE A 158 -13.63 14.54 -5.81
N SER A 159 -14.32 14.21 -4.71
CA SER A 159 -15.74 14.52 -4.55
C SER A 159 -16.04 16.01 -4.68
N GLY A 160 -15.18 16.88 -4.12
CA GLY A 160 -15.30 18.32 -4.31
C GLY A 160 -15.05 18.78 -5.75
N PHE A 161 -14.14 18.15 -6.48
CA PHE A 161 -13.87 18.44 -7.90
C PHE A 161 -15.05 18.06 -8.79
N ILE A 162 -15.67 16.91 -8.54
CA ILE A 162 -16.85 16.44 -9.27
C ILE A 162 -18.12 17.18 -8.86
N GLY A 163 -18.19 17.65 -7.60
CA GLY A 163 -19.38 18.30 -7.06
C GLY A 163 -20.49 17.32 -6.66
N SER A 164 -20.18 16.03 -6.51
CA SER A 164 -21.15 14.99 -6.13
C SER A 164 -20.59 14.05 -5.05
N LEU A 165 -21.49 13.55 -4.21
CA LEU A 165 -21.22 12.48 -3.24
C LEU A 165 -21.52 11.09 -3.82
N GLU A 166 -22.23 10.99 -4.94
CA GLU A 166 -22.58 9.75 -5.63
C GLU A 166 -21.41 9.29 -6.52
N LEU A 167 -20.24 9.08 -5.89
CA LEU A 167 -18.99 8.75 -6.58
C LEU A 167 -19.06 7.46 -7.42
N GLU A 168 -20.04 6.60 -7.14
CA GLU A 168 -20.33 5.41 -7.94
C GLU A 168 -20.69 5.73 -9.39
N GLN A 169 -21.26 6.90 -9.70
CA GLN A 169 -21.63 7.24 -11.08
C GLN A 169 -20.44 7.64 -11.94
N PHE A 170 -19.30 7.93 -11.31
CA PHE A 170 -18.08 8.40 -11.96
C PHE A 170 -17.07 7.26 -12.09
N GLY A 171 -16.16 7.37 -13.04
CA GLY A 171 -15.21 6.30 -13.35
C GLY A 171 -13.88 6.80 -13.90
N ASP A 172 -13.26 5.97 -14.75
CA ASP A 172 -11.90 6.18 -15.24
C ASP A 172 -11.66 7.57 -15.85
N ARG A 173 -12.64 8.08 -16.61
CA ARG A 173 -12.54 9.38 -17.29
C ARG A 173 -12.49 10.52 -16.29
N ASP A 174 -13.34 10.47 -15.27
CA ASP A 174 -13.46 11.51 -14.25
C ASP A 174 -12.22 11.53 -13.35
N ILE A 175 -11.74 10.34 -12.99
CA ILE A 175 -10.48 10.16 -12.25
C ILE A 175 -9.32 10.71 -13.08
N GLY A 176 -9.25 10.38 -14.38
CA GLY A 176 -8.23 10.88 -15.29
C GLY A 176 -8.24 12.40 -15.43
N ALA A 177 -9.43 13.00 -15.53
CA ALA A 177 -9.62 14.45 -15.57
C ALA A 177 -9.13 15.11 -14.28
N PHE A 178 -9.50 14.58 -13.12
CA PHE A 178 -9.05 15.09 -11.82
C PHE A 178 -7.53 14.99 -11.66
N LEU A 179 -6.92 13.85 -12.00
CA LEU A 179 -5.47 13.66 -11.92
C LEU A 179 -4.72 14.60 -12.87
N THR A 180 -5.29 14.90 -14.03
CA THR A 180 -4.77 15.87 -15.00
C THR A 180 -4.87 17.29 -14.45
N HIS A 181 -6.03 17.68 -13.90
CA HIS A 181 -6.21 18.97 -13.22
C HIS A 181 -5.19 19.16 -12.09
N LEU A 182 -4.93 18.13 -11.28
CA LEU A 182 -3.89 18.19 -10.24
C LEU A 182 -2.49 18.45 -10.83
N ALA A 183 -2.16 17.81 -11.95
CA ALA A 183 -0.84 17.94 -12.58
C ALA A 183 -0.64 19.29 -13.27
N VAL A 184 -1.67 19.81 -13.96
CA VAL A 184 -1.58 21.01 -14.78
C VAL A 184 -1.87 22.27 -13.97
N GLU A 185 -3.02 22.33 -13.31
CA GLU A 185 -3.48 23.52 -12.58
C GLU A 185 -2.99 23.51 -11.14
N GLY A 186 -2.99 22.35 -10.49
CA GLY A 186 -2.51 22.18 -9.13
C GLY A 186 -0.97 22.12 -8.99
N ASN A 187 -0.25 22.01 -10.11
CA ASN A 187 1.21 21.84 -10.21
C ASN A 187 1.79 20.86 -9.16
N VAL A 188 1.07 19.77 -8.87
CA VAL A 188 1.49 18.84 -7.83
C VAL A 188 2.69 18.02 -8.29
N SER A 189 3.51 17.57 -7.33
CA SER A 189 4.61 16.66 -7.66
C SER A 189 4.12 15.29 -8.15
N ALA A 190 4.96 14.57 -8.89
CA ALA A 190 4.67 13.19 -9.32
C ALA A 190 4.33 12.24 -8.16
N SER A 191 4.97 12.39 -6.99
CA SER A 191 4.67 11.55 -5.81
C SER A 191 3.31 11.90 -5.21
N THR A 192 2.93 13.17 -5.20
CA THR A 192 1.60 13.64 -4.79
C THR A 192 0.51 13.11 -5.71
N GLN A 193 0.72 13.17 -7.03
CA GLN A 193 -0.22 12.61 -8.00
C GLN A 193 -0.36 11.09 -7.85
N THR A 194 0.75 10.38 -7.63
CA THR A 194 0.74 8.93 -7.38
C THR A 194 -0.08 8.61 -6.13
N GLN A 195 0.10 9.36 -5.04
CA GLN A 195 -0.68 9.18 -3.82
C GLN A 195 -2.19 9.43 -4.04
N ALA A 196 -2.54 10.44 -4.84
CA ALA A 196 -3.93 10.71 -5.22
C ALA A 196 -4.52 9.56 -6.03
N GLN A 197 -3.79 9.08 -7.05
CA GLN A 197 -4.19 7.95 -7.88
C GLN A 197 -4.39 6.69 -7.03
N SER A 198 -3.43 6.33 -6.17
CA SER A 198 -3.54 5.13 -5.32
C SER A 198 -4.72 5.22 -4.34
N GLY A 199 -5.01 6.41 -3.80
CA GLY A 199 -6.16 6.62 -2.92
C GLY A 199 -7.50 6.45 -3.63
N LEU A 200 -7.62 6.95 -4.86
CA LEU A 200 -8.83 6.79 -5.68
C LEU A 200 -9.00 5.36 -6.18
N LEU A 201 -7.93 4.72 -6.66
CA LEU A 201 -7.95 3.31 -7.04
C LEU A 201 -8.38 2.43 -5.87
N PHE A 202 -7.86 2.67 -4.66
CA PHE A 202 -8.28 1.94 -3.46
C PHE A 202 -9.77 2.14 -3.19
N PHE A 203 -10.26 3.37 -3.29
CA PHE A 203 -11.67 3.66 -3.05
C PHE A 203 -12.58 2.90 -4.04
N TYR A 204 -12.33 3.03 -5.34
CA TYR A 204 -13.20 2.39 -6.34
C TYR A 204 -13.11 0.86 -6.30
N GLN A 205 -11.92 0.28 -6.14
CA GLN A 205 -11.74 -1.16 -6.21
C GLN A 205 -12.06 -1.87 -4.88
N CYS A 206 -11.68 -1.29 -3.74
CA CYS A 206 -11.83 -1.93 -2.43
C CYS A 206 -13.11 -1.52 -1.71
N VAL A 207 -13.64 -0.31 -1.96
CA VAL A 207 -14.86 0.18 -1.29
C VAL A 207 -16.07 -0.02 -2.18
N LEU A 208 -16.01 0.42 -3.45
CA LEU A 208 -17.14 0.32 -4.38
C LEU A 208 -17.17 -1.01 -5.15
N GLY A 209 -16.10 -1.80 -5.10
CA GLY A 209 -15.99 -3.05 -5.87
C GLY A 209 -15.97 -2.84 -7.39
N LYS A 210 -15.74 -1.61 -7.87
CA LYS A 210 -15.69 -1.28 -9.29
C LYS A 210 -14.28 -1.47 -9.83
N GLN A 211 -14.18 -2.25 -10.90
CA GLN A 211 -12.95 -2.35 -11.66
C GLN A 211 -12.81 -1.10 -12.53
N LEU A 212 -11.70 -0.40 -12.32
CA LEU A 212 -11.28 0.73 -13.13
C LEU A 212 -10.39 0.21 -14.26
N GLY A 213 -10.63 0.69 -15.47
CA GLY A 213 -9.84 0.38 -16.65
C GLY A 213 -8.56 1.22 -16.71
N PHE A 214 -8.20 1.65 -17.92
CA PHE A 214 -7.00 2.47 -18.12
C PHE A 214 -7.25 3.93 -17.72
N LEU A 215 -6.51 4.41 -16.73
CA LEU A 215 -6.56 5.81 -16.30
C LEU A 215 -5.71 6.68 -17.22
N ASN A 216 -6.35 7.31 -18.20
CA ASN A 216 -5.68 8.26 -19.09
C ASN A 216 -5.54 9.63 -18.40
N ALA A 217 -4.37 9.88 -17.79
CA ALA A 217 -4.08 11.12 -17.06
C ALA A 217 -2.71 11.70 -17.44
N VAL A 218 -2.64 13.03 -17.57
CA VAL A 218 -1.36 13.74 -17.76
C VAL A 218 -0.51 13.54 -16.51
N ARG A 219 0.71 13.00 -16.67
CA ARG A 219 1.62 12.76 -15.55
C ARG A 219 2.27 14.07 -15.10
N ALA A 220 2.24 14.30 -13.79
CA ALA A 220 2.97 15.39 -13.16
C ALA A 220 4.49 15.25 -13.40
N LYS A 221 5.16 16.38 -13.66
CA LYS A 221 6.60 16.42 -13.89
C LYS A 221 7.34 15.95 -12.63
N ARG A 222 8.32 15.07 -12.82
CA ARG A 222 9.14 14.58 -11.71
C ARG A 222 10.07 15.70 -11.25
N SER A 223 10.01 16.05 -9.97
CA SER A 223 11.08 16.83 -9.34
C SER A 223 12.29 15.91 -9.17
N GLU A 224 13.42 16.27 -9.75
CA GLU A 224 14.69 15.61 -9.45
C GLU A 224 15.12 16.07 -8.06
N SER A 225 14.81 15.28 -7.02
CA SER A 225 15.44 15.50 -5.71
C SER A 225 16.85 14.94 -5.79
N ILE A 226 17.79 15.75 -6.25
CA ILE A 226 19.20 15.45 -6.05
C ILE A 226 19.43 15.58 -4.55
N PRO A 227 19.88 14.54 -3.84
CA PRO A 227 20.26 14.68 -2.44
C PRO A 227 21.35 15.73 -2.37
N VAL A 228 21.07 16.86 -1.73
CA VAL A 228 22.09 17.90 -1.52
C VAL A 228 22.94 17.42 -0.35
N TRP A 229 24.17 17.06 -0.65
CA TRP A 229 25.17 16.73 0.35
C TRP A 229 25.84 18.02 0.79
N PHE A 230 26.01 18.20 2.10
CA PHE A 230 26.89 19.25 2.59
C PHE A 230 28.33 18.91 2.23
N SER A 231 29.05 19.88 1.69
CA SER A 231 30.50 19.83 1.53
C SER A 231 31.18 19.78 2.89
N ARG A 232 32.43 19.31 2.91
CA ARG A 232 33.24 19.27 4.14
C ARG A 232 33.34 20.65 4.82
N SER A 233 33.50 21.71 4.03
CA SER A 233 33.57 23.09 4.53
C SER A 233 32.27 23.56 5.16
N GLU A 234 31.12 23.21 4.57
CA GLU A 234 29.81 23.55 5.14
C GLU A 234 29.58 22.80 6.46
N ILE A 235 30.00 21.54 6.54
CA ILE A 235 29.92 20.76 7.79
C ILE A 235 30.81 21.36 8.87
N GLU A 236 32.03 21.78 8.53
CA GLU A 236 32.95 22.43 9.47
C GLU A 236 32.37 23.75 10.00
N GLN A 237 31.71 24.54 9.15
CA GLN A 237 31.01 25.75 9.57
C GLN A 237 29.80 25.44 10.47
N LEU A 238 29.02 24.41 10.13
CA LEU A 238 27.80 24.05 10.85
C LEU A 238 28.10 23.42 12.22
N LEU A 239 29.22 22.68 12.34
CA LEU A 239 29.71 22.09 13.59
C LEU A 239 30.01 23.12 14.68
N VAL A 240 30.40 24.34 14.31
CA VAL A 240 30.67 25.43 15.26
C VAL A 240 29.39 25.87 15.98
N HIS A 241 28.23 25.72 15.35
CA HIS A 241 26.94 26.13 15.90
C HIS A 241 26.28 25.06 16.78
N PHE A 242 26.75 23.82 16.77
CA PHE A 242 26.23 22.77 17.64
C PHE A 242 27.03 22.65 18.94
N VAL A 243 26.33 22.75 20.07
CA VAL A 243 26.91 22.59 21.42
C VAL A 243 26.24 21.43 22.15
N GLY A 244 27.01 20.70 22.98
CA GLY A 244 26.49 19.64 23.84
C GLY A 244 25.89 18.46 23.08
N VAL A 245 24.69 18.04 23.46
CA VAL A 245 24.03 16.82 22.95
C VAL A 245 23.74 16.89 21.45
N HIS A 246 23.39 18.06 20.91
CA HIS A 246 23.13 18.23 19.48
C HIS A 246 24.38 18.00 18.62
N ARG A 247 25.57 18.35 19.13
CA ARG A 247 26.84 18.06 18.46
C ARG A 247 27.12 16.56 18.43
N LEU A 248 26.86 15.87 19.54
CA LEU A 248 27.02 14.42 19.61
C LEU A 248 26.05 13.70 18.66
N MET A 249 24.78 14.11 18.63
CA MET A 249 23.78 13.58 17.71
C MET A 249 24.19 13.79 16.25
N PHE A 250 24.66 14.98 15.90
CA PHE A 250 25.13 15.29 14.55
C PHE A 250 26.32 14.41 14.14
N LEU A 251 27.32 14.27 15.02
CA LEU A 251 28.50 13.43 14.77
C LEU A 251 28.15 11.94 14.67
N LEU A 252 27.19 11.46 15.46
CA LEU A 252 26.71 10.08 15.37
C LEU A 252 25.95 9.82 14.07
N ILE A 253 25.06 10.72 13.67
CA ILE A 253 24.30 10.61 12.42
C ILE A 253 25.26 10.64 11.22
N TYR A 254 26.24 11.53 11.22
CA TYR A 254 27.19 11.67 10.11
C TYR A 254 28.25 10.54 10.11
N GLY A 255 28.75 10.14 11.28
CA GLY A 255 29.77 9.10 11.42
C GLY A 255 29.27 7.66 11.23
N ALA A 256 27.96 7.41 11.38
CA ALA A 256 27.37 6.08 11.21
C ALA A 256 26.92 5.77 9.77
N GLN A 257 27.09 6.70 8.81
CA GLN A 257 26.77 6.42 7.41
C GLN A 257 27.90 5.61 6.73
N PRO A 258 27.58 4.52 6.02
CA PRO A 258 28.59 3.71 5.35
C PRO A 258 29.33 4.50 4.26
N ALA A 259 30.66 4.39 4.25
CA ALA A 259 31.60 5.14 3.40
C ALA A 259 31.43 4.92 1.86
N THR A 260 30.46 4.13 1.43
CA THR A 260 30.22 3.77 0.03
C THR A 260 29.57 4.87 -0.81
N GLN A 261 29.13 5.99 -0.21
CA GLN A 261 28.52 7.12 -0.94
C GLN A 261 29.39 8.38 -1.03
N LEU A 262 30.55 8.42 -0.39
CA LEU A 262 31.44 9.60 -0.38
C LEU A 262 32.35 9.74 -1.61
N ARG A 263 32.35 8.77 -2.54
CA ARG A 263 33.25 8.79 -3.71
C ARG A 263 32.71 9.52 -4.95
N HIS A 264 31.44 9.91 -4.99
CA HIS A 264 30.84 10.49 -6.21
C HIS A 264 30.75 12.03 -6.25
N SER A 265 31.32 12.75 -5.28
CA SER A 265 31.36 14.23 -5.28
C SER A 265 32.76 14.83 -5.40
N LEU A 266 33.77 14.05 -5.81
CA LEU A 266 35.15 14.50 -6.02
C LEU A 266 35.63 14.32 -7.47
N GLY A 267 34.74 14.56 -8.44
CA GLY A 267 35.08 14.66 -9.87
C GLY A 267 34.61 15.99 -10.42
#